data_AF-A0A955GAT4-F1
#
_entry.id   AF-A0A955GAT4-F1
#
_cell.length_a   1.000
_cell.length_b   1.000
_cell.length_c   1.000
_cell.angle_alpha   90.00
_cell.angle_beta   90.00
_cell.angle_gamma   90.00
#
_symmetry.space_group_name_H-M   'P 1'
#
loop_
_entity.id
_entity.type
_entity.pdbx_description
1 polymer ?
#
loop_
_entity_poly.entity_id
_entity_poly.type
_entity_poly.pdbx_seq_one_letter_code
_entity_poly.pdbx_strand_id
1 'polypeptide(L)'
;MRVRGLDRPFLFGNRYFAWLLPLVVATLMVVGIGVSVAKIAKASEQPNFAVSSLIDQTASNKLAEPASTDVKTAEVAVSNPVQPRQPAASTLPVGCAVAPATNLVAPQSNSTSAATIVIDSPSHYSFNAGNTYTETLARARQCARQQTALGGFDASTSYALNWSYAVVSTGSSTCKLTSVKVGMRIKQTLPSANTSSLSGSELATWQSNLARLVAHENQHTGLDVAAANRL
;
A
#
# COMPACT_ATOMS: atom_id res chain seq x y z
N MET A 1 79.48 47.14 -6.91
CA MET A 1 79.12 48.10 -7.96
C MET A 1 77.70 47.76 -8.43
N ARG A 2 76.78 48.77 -8.49
CA ARG A 2 75.28 48.72 -8.61
C ARG A 2 74.56 48.10 -7.39
N VAL A 3 73.76 48.75 -6.54
CA VAL A 3 72.94 50.00 -6.46
C VAL A 3 71.55 49.97 -7.13
N ARG A 4 70.51 50.03 -6.25
CA ARG A 4 69.08 50.48 -6.36
C ARG A 4 68.10 49.62 -7.19
N GLY A 5 66.80 49.51 -6.88
CA GLY A 5 65.87 50.14 -5.90
C GLY A 5 64.61 49.24 -5.73
N LEU A 6 63.98 49.17 -4.54
CA LEU A 6 62.81 49.96 -4.10
C LEU A 6 61.62 49.93 -5.07
N ASP A 7 60.55 49.21 -4.73
CA ASP A 7 59.29 49.81 -4.26
C ASP A 7 58.21 48.77 -3.93
N ARG A 8 57.62 48.88 -2.74
CA ARG A 8 56.42 48.16 -2.28
C ARG A 8 55.22 49.09 -2.40
N PRO A 9 54.07 48.67 -2.96
CA PRO A 9 52.81 49.34 -2.69
C PRO A 9 52.05 48.63 -1.56
N PHE A 10 51.92 49.39 -0.48
CA PHE A 10 50.74 49.63 0.36
C PHE A 10 49.56 48.64 0.36
N LEU A 11 49.33 48.14 1.57
CA LEU A 11 48.07 47.62 2.09
C LEU A 11 47.05 48.75 2.28
N PHE A 12 45.94 48.69 1.58
CA PHE A 12 44.62 49.20 2.00
C PHE A 12 43.63 48.14 1.52
N GLY A 13 42.97 47.36 2.38
CA GLY A 13 41.97 47.87 3.31
C GLY A 13 40.59 47.68 2.69
N ASN A 14 40.06 46.45 2.69
CA ASN A 14 38.61 46.24 2.52
C ASN A 14 38.14 44.88 3.07
N ARG A 15 38.12 44.76 4.40
CA ARG A 15 37.63 43.53 5.10
C ARG A 15 36.11 43.50 5.30
N TYR A 16 35.35 44.42 4.69
CA TYR A 16 33.89 44.51 4.89
C TYR A 16 33.04 44.00 3.72
N PHE A 17 33.63 43.56 2.61
CA PHE A 17 32.86 43.15 1.42
C PHE A 17 32.54 41.66 1.30
N ALA A 18 33.11 40.79 2.15
CA ALA A 18 32.92 39.34 2.06
C ALA A 18 31.65 38.80 2.75
N TRP A 19 30.94 39.63 3.53
CA TRP A 19 29.77 39.20 4.31
C TRP A 19 28.41 39.64 3.74
N LEU A 20 28.38 40.49 2.72
CA LEU A 20 27.12 40.98 2.13
C LEU A 20 26.62 40.12 0.95
N LEU A 21 27.47 39.30 0.34
CA LEU A 21 27.07 38.40 -0.76
C LEU A 21 26.11 37.26 -0.34
N PRO A 22 26.21 36.60 0.83
CA PRO A 22 25.23 35.58 1.21
C PRO A 22 23.85 36.17 1.57
N LEU A 23 23.76 37.46 1.94
CA LEU A 23 22.48 38.08 2.31
C LEU A 23 21.62 38.45 1.08
N VAL A 24 22.25 38.85 -0.03
CA VAL A 24 21.56 39.18 -1.30
C VAL A 24 21.08 37.91 -2.02
N VAL A 25 21.82 36.80 -1.93
CA VAL A 25 21.36 35.50 -2.47
C VAL A 25 20.20 34.92 -1.64
N ALA A 26 20.22 35.10 -0.32
CA ALA A 26 19.12 34.67 0.55
C ALA A 26 17.82 35.46 0.33
N THR A 27 17.90 36.76 0.00
CA THR A 27 16.69 37.57 -0.29
C THR A 27 16.12 37.31 -1.68
N LEU A 28 16.95 37.00 -2.68
CA LEU A 28 16.47 36.63 -4.02
C LEU A 28 15.80 35.24 -4.08
N MET A 29 16.14 34.31 -3.19
CA MET A 29 15.41 33.03 -3.07
C MET A 29 14.05 33.15 -2.37
N VAL A 30 13.80 34.21 -1.59
CA VAL A 30 12.51 34.40 -0.90
C VAL A 30 11.47 35.09 -1.82
N VAL A 31 11.90 35.86 -2.82
CA VAL A 31 10.97 36.54 -3.75
C VAL A 31 10.65 35.69 -5.01
N GLY A 32 11.44 34.66 -5.31
CA GLY A 32 11.24 33.74 -6.45
C GLY A 32 10.30 32.55 -6.22
N ILE A 33 9.76 32.35 -5.02
CA ILE A 33 8.82 31.26 -4.68
C ILE A 33 7.38 31.83 -4.44
N GLY A 34 7.16 33.12 -4.72
CA GLY A 34 5.92 33.83 -4.42
C GLY A 34 4.82 33.79 -5.48
N VAL A 35 5.02 33.17 -6.66
CA VAL A 35 3.99 33.15 -7.73
C VAL A 35 4.01 31.81 -8.45
N SER A 36 3.31 30.80 -7.90
CA SER A 36 2.64 29.68 -8.62
C SER A 36 2.10 28.57 -7.70
N VAL A 37 1.47 28.89 -6.55
CA VAL A 37 0.51 27.95 -5.91
C VAL A 37 -0.66 28.73 -5.29
N ALA A 38 -1.29 29.59 -6.08
CA ALA A 38 -2.67 29.98 -5.82
C ALA A 38 -3.58 29.12 -6.70
N LYS A 39 -4.48 28.37 -6.06
CA LYS A 39 -5.57 27.53 -6.61
C LYS A 39 -5.26 26.05 -6.91
N ILE A 40 -5.06 25.25 -5.86
CA ILE A 40 -5.82 23.99 -5.67
C ILE A 40 -6.24 23.90 -4.20
N ALA A 41 -7.05 24.85 -3.76
CA ALA A 41 -7.89 24.69 -2.59
C ALA A 41 -9.32 24.81 -3.12
N LYS A 42 -9.94 23.65 -3.39
CA LYS A 42 -11.40 23.36 -3.42
C LYS A 42 -11.65 22.11 -4.27
N ALA A 43 -11.69 20.96 -3.60
CA ALA A 43 -12.47 19.75 -3.89
C ALA A 43 -11.81 18.52 -3.22
N SER A 44 -11.72 18.55 -1.89
CA SER A 44 -11.85 17.31 -1.12
C SER A 44 -13.25 17.34 -0.52
N GLU A 45 -14.26 17.35 -1.40
CA GLU A 45 -15.53 16.72 -1.04
C GLU A 45 -15.18 15.25 -0.89
N GLN A 46 -15.04 14.83 0.35
CA GLN A 46 -15.20 13.44 0.72
C GLN A 46 -16.56 13.03 0.12
N PRO A 47 -16.64 12.11 -0.85
CA PRO A 47 -17.93 11.61 -1.27
C PRO A 47 -18.54 11.00 0.00
N ASN A 48 -19.61 11.63 0.49
CA ASN A 48 -20.60 10.98 1.32
C ASN A 48 -21.13 9.83 0.47
N PHE A 49 -20.43 8.70 0.47
CA PHE A 49 -21.04 7.43 0.16
C PHE A 49 -22.02 7.20 1.32
N ALA A 50 -23.24 7.68 1.11
CA ALA A 50 -24.39 7.16 1.79
C ALA A 50 -24.33 5.64 1.63
N VAL A 51 -23.95 4.95 2.69
CA VAL A 51 -24.19 3.52 2.85
C VAL A 51 -25.68 3.39 3.12
N SER A 52 -26.48 3.62 2.07
CA SER A 52 -27.90 3.31 2.03
C SER A 52 -28.11 2.33 0.88
N SER A 53 -28.60 1.16 1.25
CA SER A 53 -29.37 0.26 0.37
C SER A 53 -28.60 -0.49 -0.74
N LEU A 54 -27.74 -1.45 -0.35
CA LEU A 54 -27.40 -2.59 -1.22
C LEU A 54 -27.63 -3.96 -0.56
N ILE A 55 -28.35 -4.01 0.56
CA ILE A 55 -28.81 -5.25 1.20
C ILE A 55 -30.26 -5.61 0.82
N ASP A 56 -30.98 -4.76 0.07
CA ASP A 56 -32.44 -4.95 -0.13
C ASP A 56 -32.87 -5.20 -1.60
N GLN A 57 -32.10 -6.00 -2.35
CA GLN A 57 -32.55 -6.56 -3.63
C GLN A 57 -32.25 -8.06 -3.77
N THR A 58 -32.32 -8.82 -2.68
CA THR A 58 -32.35 -10.29 -2.73
C THR A 58 -33.61 -10.86 -2.05
N ALA A 59 -34.78 -10.28 -2.33
CA ALA A 59 -36.05 -10.80 -1.82
C ALA A 59 -37.21 -10.59 -2.82
N SER A 60 -37.15 -11.30 -3.95
CA SER A 60 -38.34 -11.86 -4.63
C SER A 60 -37.93 -12.66 -5.85
N ASN A 61 -37.27 -13.79 -5.65
CA ASN A 61 -37.43 -14.90 -6.58
C ASN A 61 -38.45 -15.84 -5.95
N LYS A 62 -39.66 -15.77 -6.49
CA LYS A 62 -40.77 -16.70 -6.22
C LYS A 62 -40.24 -18.12 -6.45
N LEU A 63 -40.17 -18.87 -5.35
CA LEU A 63 -39.78 -20.28 -5.34
C LEU A 63 -40.77 -21.04 -6.22
N ALA A 64 -40.34 -21.46 -7.41
CA ALA A 64 -41.07 -22.43 -8.20
C ALA A 64 -40.80 -23.81 -7.60
N GLU A 65 -41.90 -24.46 -7.22
CA GLU A 65 -41.95 -25.82 -6.70
C GLU A 65 -41.34 -26.81 -7.71
N PRO A 66 -40.28 -27.57 -7.37
CA PRO A 66 -39.79 -28.61 -8.25
C PRO A 66 -40.72 -29.83 -8.21
N ALA A 67 -41.18 -30.24 -9.39
CA ALA A 67 -41.92 -31.47 -9.60
C ALA A 67 -41.11 -32.67 -9.07
N SER A 68 -41.74 -33.47 -8.22
CA SER A 68 -41.22 -34.73 -7.70
C SER A 68 -40.91 -35.68 -8.86
N THR A 69 -39.62 -36.00 -9.03
CA THR A 69 -39.15 -37.01 -9.98
C THR A 69 -38.63 -38.20 -9.17
N ASP A 70 -39.27 -39.35 -9.36
CA ASP A 70 -38.88 -40.64 -8.77
C ASP A 70 -37.41 -40.96 -9.03
N VAL A 71 -36.62 -41.07 -7.95
CA VAL A 71 -35.22 -41.48 -8.01
C VAL A 71 -35.18 -43.00 -7.94
N LYS A 72 -35.00 -43.63 -9.10
CA LYS A 72 -34.65 -45.06 -9.21
C LYS A 72 -33.21 -45.25 -8.73
N THR A 73 -33.04 -45.95 -7.62
CA THR A 73 -31.74 -46.32 -7.05
C THR A 73 -30.95 -47.16 -8.04
N ALA A 74 -29.87 -46.59 -8.59
CA ALA A 74 -28.85 -47.32 -9.33
C ALA A 74 -27.65 -47.53 -8.41
N GLU A 75 -27.42 -48.79 -8.05
CA GLU A 75 -26.22 -49.25 -7.35
C GLU A 75 -25.09 -49.38 -8.38
N VAL A 76 -24.05 -48.53 -8.29
CA VAL A 76 -22.83 -48.68 -9.09
C VAL A 76 -21.58 -48.36 -8.28
N ALA A 77 -20.85 -49.46 -8.01
CA ALA A 77 -19.41 -49.64 -7.93
C ALA A 77 -18.55 -48.62 -7.15
N VAL A 78 -18.04 -49.10 -6.02
CA VAL A 78 -16.88 -48.55 -5.29
C VAL A 78 -15.67 -48.49 -6.23
N SER A 79 -15.28 -47.29 -6.63
CA SER A 79 -14.02 -47.05 -7.35
C SER A 79 -12.85 -46.95 -6.36
N ASN A 80 -11.71 -47.51 -6.75
CA ASN A 80 -10.48 -47.54 -5.96
C ASN A 80 -10.06 -46.13 -5.48
N PRO A 81 -9.42 -46.02 -4.29
CA PRO A 81 -8.95 -44.75 -3.77
C PRO A 81 -7.94 -44.11 -4.74
N VAL A 82 -8.34 -42.97 -5.32
CA VAL A 82 -7.46 -42.12 -6.11
C VAL A 82 -6.38 -41.59 -5.17
N GLN A 83 -5.15 -42.06 -5.37
CA GLN A 83 -3.98 -41.59 -4.64
C GLN A 83 -3.84 -40.06 -4.87
N PRO A 84 -3.75 -39.24 -3.80
CA PRO A 84 -3.58 -37.80 -3.93
C PRO A 84 -2.34 -37.52 -4.77
N ARG A 85 -2.54 -36.94 -5.96
CA ARG A 85 -1.44 -36.50 -6.81
C ARG A 85 -0.73 -35.38 -6.05
N GLN A 86 0.47 -35.65 -5.55
CA GLN A 86 1.31 -34.65 -4.91
C GLN A 86 1.46 -33.47 -5.89
N PRO A 87 1.11 -32.23 -5.50
CA PRO A 87 1.26 -31.08 -6.38
C PRO A 87 2.71 -31.00 -6.84
N ALA A 88 2.93 -30.88 -8.15
CA ALA A 88 4.27 -30.62 -8.67
C ALA A 88 4.82 -29.37 -7.97
N ALA A 89 6.07 -29.44 -7.51
CA ALA A 89 6.75 -28.29 -6.95
C ALA A 89 6.68 -27.14 -7.98
N SER A 90 5.99 -26.06 -7.62
CA SER A 90 5.86 -24.89 -8.49
C SER A 90 7.22 -24.22 -8.58
N THR A 91 8.01 -24.58 -9.60
CA THR A 91 9.19 -23.82 -9.96
C THR A 91 8.72 -22.45 -10.43
N LEU A 92 9.13 -21.41 -9.70
CA LEU A 92 8.86 -20.02 -10.05
C LEU A 92 9.22 -19.80 -11.54
N PRO A 93 8.35 -19.13 -12.32
CA PRO A 93 8.71 -18.72 -13.66
C PRO A 93 10.02 -17.92 -13.62
N VAL A 94 10.91 -18.17 -14.57
CA VAL A 94 12.18 -17.46 -14.69
C VAL A 94 11.91 -15.95 -14.70
N GLY A 95 12.51 -15.23 -13.76
CA GLY A 95 12.40 -13.77 -13.67
C GLY A 95 11.33 -13.22 -12.74
N CYS A 96 10.68 -14.04 -11.89
CA CYS A 96 9.90 -13.55 -10.74
C CYS A 96 10.70 -13.70 -9.44
N ALA A 97 10.78 -12.65 -8.63
CA ALA A 97 11.30 -12.71 -7.26
C ALA A 97 10.17 -12.43 -6.26
N VAL A 98 10.06 -13.29 -5.26
CA VAL A 98 9.01 -13.22 -4.22
C VAL A 98 9.30 -12.08 -3.26
N ALA A 99 8.25 -11.35 -2.87
CA ALA A 99 8.37 -10.37 -1.82
C ALA A 99 8.83 -11.05 -0.53
N PRO A 100 9.71 -10.42 0.28
CA PRO A 100 10.09 -10.98 1.57
C PRO A 100 8.85 -11.28 2.41
N ALA A 101 8.69 -12.55 2.79
CA ALA A 101 7.68 -12.94 3.77
C ALA A 101 8.07 -12.27 5.10
N THR A 102 7.22 -11.39 5.60
CA THR A 102 7.36 -10.85 6.95
C THR A 102 6.18 -11.33 7.75
N ASN A 103 6.46 -11.92 8.91
CA ASN A 103 5.42 -12.30 9.85
C ASN A 103 4.68 -11.05 10.30
N LEU A 104 3.40 -10.96 9.96
CA LEU A 104 2.56 -9.84 10.33
C LEU A 104 2.05 -10.09 11.75
N VAL A 105 2.70 -9.44 12.71
CA VAL A 105 2.35 -9.55 14.13
C VAL A 105 1.82 -8.20 14.59
N ALA A 106 0.60 -8.21 15.10
CA ALA A 106 -0.02 -7.03 15.68
C ALA A 106 0.76 -6.57 16.93
N PRO A 107 0.98 -5.26 17.11
CA PRO A 107 1.58 -4.75 18.32
C PRO A 107 0.69 -5.11 19.52
N GLN A 108 1.32 -5.37 20.67
CA GLN A 108 0.58 -5.39 21.93
C GLN A 108 0.05 -3.99 22.20
N SER A 109 -1.22 -3.88 22.55
CA SER A 109 -1.80 -2.59 22.92
C SER A 109 -1.45 -2.25 24.37
N ASN A 110 -0.16 -1.96 24.58
CA ASN A 110 0.39 -1.54 25.86
C ASN A 110 0.32 -0.02 26.05
N SER A 111 -0.14 0.72 25.04
CA SER A 111 -0.26 2.17 25.13
C SER A 111 -1.48 2.59 25.97
N THR A 112 -1.46 3.84 26.42
CA THR A 112 -2.59 4.52 27.06
C THR A 112 -3.67 4.92 26.05
N SER A 113 -3.38 4.81 24.76
CA SER A 113 -4.31 5.11 23.67
C SER A 113 -5.21 3.91 23.37
N ALA A 114 -6.43 4.17 22.91
CA ALA A 114 -7.38 3.14 22.51
C ALA A 114 -6.87 2.31 21.31
N ALA A 115 -6.01 2.88 20.46
CA ALA A 115 -5.41 2.18 19.33
C ALA A 115 -3.90 2.41 19.26
N THR A 116 -3.15 1.34 18.94
CA THR A 116 -1.72 1.37 18.58
C THR A 116 -1.60 0.84 17.17
N ILE A 117 -1.23 1.70 16.22
CA ILE A 117 -1.22 1.37 14.78
C ILE A 117 0.22 1.49 14.25
N VAL A 118 0.69 0.42 13.60
CA VAL A 118 1.98 0.38 12.90
C VAL A 118 1.70 0.17 11.42
N ILE A 119 2.24 1.04 10.56
CA ILE A 119 2.16 0.89 9.11
C ILE A 119 3.58 0.61 8.62
N ASP A 120 3.80 -0.59 8.08
CA ASP A 120 5.08 -0.99 7.52
C ASP A 120 5.34 -0.28 6.18
N SER A 121 6.62 -0.09 5.85
CA SER A 121 6.98 0.27 4.48
C SER A 121 6.52 -0.84 3.51
N PRO A 122 6.06 -0.48 2.30
CA PRO A 122 5.64 -1.47 1.32
C PRO A 122 6.75 -2.46 0.99
N SER A 123 6.39 -3.74 0.91
CA SER A 123 7.26 -4.77 0.34
C SER A 123 7.02 -4.92 -1.15
N HIS A 124 8.02 -5.41 -1.88
CA HIS A 124 7.91 -5.56 -3.32
C HIS A 124 8.25 -6.98 -3.77
N TYR A 125 7.44 -7.53 -4.67
CA TYR A 125 7.86 -8.64 -5.51
C TYR A 125 8.42 -8.05 -6.81
N SER A 126 9.48 -8.63 -7.34
CA SER A 126 10.16 -8.08 -8.50
C SER A 126 10.08 -8.97 -9.74
N PHE A 127 10.10 -8.34 -10.92
CA PHE A 127 10.10 -9.05 -12.19
C PHE A 127 10.73 -8.24 -13.32
N ASN A 128 11.11 -8.91 -14.42
CA ASN A 128 11.58 -8.22 -15.63
C ASN A 128 10.40 -7.79 -16.50
N ALA A 129 10.31 -6.50 -16.84
CA ALA A 129 9.27 -5.97 -17.73
C ALA A 129 9.34 -6.59 -19.14
N GLY A 130 8.23 -6.54 -19.87
CA GLY A 130 8.20 -6.84 -21.30
C GLY A 130 8.77 -5.68 -22.13
N ASN A 131 8.55 -5.73 -23.44
CA ASN A 131 8.84 -4.61 -24.34
C ASN A 131 7.65 -3.63 -24.44
N THR A 132 6.47 -4.07 -24.01
CA THR A 132 5.24 -3.27 -23.96
C THR A 132 4.63 -3.28 -22.56
N TYR A 133 3.74 -2.32 -22.29
CA TYR A 133 2.92 -2.22 -21.11
C TYR A 133 2.04 -3.47 -20.94
N THR A 134 1.42 -3.95 -22.02
CA THR A 134 0.57 -5.14 -21.99
C THR A 134 1.35 -6.38 -21.55
N GLU A 135 2.56 -6.58 -22.09
CA GLU A 135 3.45 -7.67 -21.66
C GLU A 135 3.88 -7.50 -20.20
N THR A 136 4.21 -6.28 -19.79
CA THR A 136 4.61 -5.96 -18.41
C THR A 136 3.50 -6.26 -17.42
N LEU A 137 2.26 -5.90 -17.74
CA LEU A 137 1.08 -6.21 -16.93
C LEU A 137 0.82 -7.72 -16.87
N ALA A 138 0.97 -8.44 -17.99
CA ALA A 138 0.85 -9.89 -18.02
C ALA A 138 1.89 -10.58 -17.12
N ARG A 139 3.13 -10.09 -17.13
CA ARG A 139 4.21 -10.58 -16.25
C ARG A 139 3.97 -10.25 -14.78
N ALA A 140 3.50 -9.03 -14.48
CA ALA A 140 3.11 -8.65 -13.12
C ALA A 140 2.09 -9.65 -12.55
N ARG A 141 0.99 -9.90 -13.28
CA ARG A 141 -0.04 -10.88 -12.92
C ARG A 141 0.50 -12.29 -12.74
N GLN A 142 1.42 -12.71 -13.61
CA GLN A 142 2.05 -14.02 -13.51
C GLN A 142 2.88 -14.15 -12.23
N CYS A 143 3.72 -13.16 -11.92
CA CYS A 143 4.53 -13.17 -10.70
C CYS A 143 3.68 -12.98 -9.44
N ALA A 144 2.59 -12.22 -9.54
CA ALA A 144 1.63 -12.02 -8.46
C ALA A 144 0.96 -13.33 -8.02
N ARG A 145 0.56 -14.19 -8.97
CA ARG A 145 0.02 -15.53 -8.67
C ARG A 145 1.00 -16.45 -7.93
N GLN A 146 2.29 -16.16 -7.98
CA GLN A 146 3.30 -16.90 -7.22
C GLN A 146 3.49 -16.37 -5.80
N GLN A 147 2.92 -15.20 -5.48
CA GLN A 147 2.88 -14.68 -4.12
C GLN A 147 1.63 -15.24 -3.42
N THR A 148 1.80 -16.23 -2.55
CA THR A 148 0.67 -16.78 -1.77
C THR A 148 -0.08 -15.69 -1.00
N ALA A 149 0.65 -14.68 -0.50
CA ALA A 149 0.09 -13.54 0.24
C ALA A 149 -0.77 -12.59 -0.62
N LEU A 150 -0.68 -12.64 -1.96
CA LEU A 150 -1.46 -11.78 -2.83
C LEU A 150 -2.80 -12.39 -3.24
N GLY A 151 -3.05 -13.70 -3.03
CA GLY A 151 -4.31 -14.33 -3.42
C GLY A 151 -4.68 -14.18 -4.90
N GLY A 152 -3.70 -13.90 -5.78
CA GLY A 152 -3.90 -13.66 -7.21
C GLY A 152 -4.11 -12.20 -7.64
N PHE A 153 -4.07 -11.24 -6.72
CA PHE A 153 -4.14 -9.80 -7.02
C PHE A 153 -2.77 -9.21 -7.37
N ASP A 154 -2.74 -8.12 -8.15
CA ASP A 154 -1.49 -7.46 -8.57
C ASP A 154 -0.79 -6.71 -7.42
N ALA A 155 -1.52 -6.38 -6.35
CA ALA A 155 -1.03 -5.81 -5.11
C ALA A 155 -1.94 -6.26 -3.95
N SER A 156 -1.49 -6.08 -2.71
CA SER A 156 -2.35 -6.30 -1.55
C SER A 156 -1.99 -5.40 -0.38
N THR A 157 -3.01 -5.11 0.44
CA THR A 157 -2.89 -4.59 1.79
C THR A 157 -3.34 -5.69 2.74
N SER A 158 -2.58 -5.94 3.79
CA SER A 158 -2.89 -6.93 4.80
C SER A 158 -2.67 -6.32 6.18
N TYR A 159 -3.46 -6.75 7.15
CA TYR A 159 -3.31 -6.32 8.54
C TYR A 159 -3.28 -7.51 9.51
N ALA A 160 -2.61 -7.32 10.64
CA ALA A 160 -2.77 -8.14 11.82
C ALA A 160 -3.40 -7.30 12.92
N LEU A 161 -4.37 -7.89 13.62
CA LEU A 161 -5.12 -7.27 14.69
C LEU A 161 -4.91 -8.03 16.00
N ASN A 162 -4.68 -7.30 17.08
CA ASN A 162 -4.75 -7.77 18.45
C ASN A 162 -5.61 -6.80 19.24
N TRP A 163 -6.39 -7.27 20.20
CA TRP A 163 -7.24 -6.41 21.00
C TRP A 163 -7.41 -6.96 22.42
N SER A 164 -7.70 -6.06 23.34
CA SER A 164 -7.96 -6.38 24.74
C SER A 164 -9.04 -5.45 25.29
N TYR A 165 -9.74 -5.88 26.33
CA TYR A 165 -10.82 -5.11 26.94
C TYR A 165 -10.98 -5.54 28.40
N ALA A 166 -11.62 -4.69 29.19
CA ALA A 166 -12.14 -5.01 30.50
C ALA A 166 -13.66 -5.20 30.41
N VAL A 167 -14.22 -6.00 31.32
CA VAL A 167 -15.67 -6.20 31.45
C VAL A 167 -16.09 -5.67 32.80
N VAL A 168 -17.07 -4.77 32.81
CA VAL A 168 -17.64 -4.21 34.05
C VAL A 168 -19.12 -4.54 34.10
N SER A 169 -19.58 -5.09 35.23
CA SER A 169 -21.00 -5.33 35.47
C SER A 169 -21.73 -4.00 35.65
N THR A 170 -22.88 -3.84 34.99
CA THR A 170 -23.78 -2.68 35.13
C THR A 170 -25.08 -3.04 35.86
N GLY A 171 -25.14 -4.21 36.49
CA GLY A 171 -26.35 -4.73 37.16
C GLY A 171 -26.34 -6.26 37.25
N SER A 172 -27.46 -6.86 37.66
CA SER A 172 -27.55 -8.30 37.94
C SER A 172 -27.39 -9.22 36.73
N SER A 173 -27.49 -8.70 35.49
CA SER A 173 -27.36 -9.51 34.27
C SER A 173 -26.71 -8.81 33.07
N THR A 174 -26.26 -7.55 33.22
CA THR A 174 -25.70 -6.79 32.09
C THR A 174 -24.22 -6.49 32.32
N CYS A 175 -23.41 -6.74 31.30
CA CYS A 175 -21.99 -6.41 31.27
C CYS A 175 -21.73 -5.35 30.19
N LYS A 176 -20.82 -4.41 30.49
CA LYS A 176 -20.30 -3.43 29.54
C LYS A 176 -18.82 -3.71 29.29
N LEU A 177 -18.41 -3.64 28.02
CA LEU A 177 -17.00 -3.61 27.67
C LEU A 177 -16.45 -2.21 27.95
N THR A 178 -15.33 -2.15 28.65
CA THR A 178 -14.61 -0.90 28.95
C THR A 178 -13.14 -1.06 28.57
N SER A 179 -12.43 0.05 28.41
CA SER A 179 -10.98 0.02 28.17
C SER A 179 -10.60 -0.87 26.97
N VAL A 180 -11.38 -0.81 25.90
CA VAL A 180 -11.03 -1.49 24.64
C VAL A 180 -9.72 -0.90 24.15
N LYS A 181 -8.79 -1.78 23.85
CA LYS A 181 -7.49 -1.43 23.29
C LYS A 181 -7.24 -2.27 22.05
N VAL A 182 -6.83 -1.61 20.98
CA VAL A 182 -6.53 -2.22 19.69
C VAL A 182 -5.05 -2.06 19.39
N GLY A 183 -4.43 -3.12 18.89
CA GLY A 183 -3.10 -3.13 18.29
C GLY A 183 -3.25 -3.60 16.85
N MET A 184 -2.82 -2.79 15.88
CA MET A 184 -2.90 -3.12 14.47
C MET A 184 -1.57 -2.90 13.79
N ARG A 185 -1.19 -3.84 12.91
CA ARG A 185 -0.05 -3.68 12.00
C ARG A 185 -0.52 -3.88 10.57
N ILE A 186 -0.30 -2.89 9.72
CA ILE A 186 -0.66 -2.91 8.29
C ILE A 186 0.60 -3.06 7.46
N LYS A 187 0.54 -3.88 6.42
CA LYS A 187 1.59 -4.07 5.42
C LYS A 187 1.00 -4.05 4.01
N GLN A 188 1.73 -3.44 3.08
CA GLN A 188 1.42 -3.49 1.65
C GLN A 188 2.44 -4.37 0.89
N THR A 189 1.98 -4.99 -0.19
CA THR A 189 2.82 -5.71 -1.16
C THR A 189 2.52 -5.18 -2.56
N LEU A 190 3.54 -4.66 -3.25
CA LEU A 190 3.41 -3.99 -4.54
C LEU A 190 4.32 -4.63 -5.62
N PRO A 191 4.00 -4.51 -6.91
CA PRO A 191 4.90 -4.92 -7.98
C PRO A 191 6.13 -3.99 -8.06
N SER A 192 7.26 -4.54 -8.48
CA SER A 192 8.44 -3.80 -8.91
C SER A 192 8.98 -4.40 -10.21
N ALA A 193 8.96 -3.63 -11.29
CA ALA A 193 9.43 -4.09 -12.59
C ALA A 193 10.83 -3.53 -12.89
N ASN A 194 11.74 -4.37 -13.39
CA ASN A 194 12.91 -3.88 -14.13
C ASN A 194 12.45 -3.43 -15.52
N THR A 195 12.41 -2.11 -15.73
CA THR A 195 11.80 -1.47 -16.91
C THR A 195 12.82 -1.08 -18.00
N SER A 196 14.04 -1.60 -17.97
CA SER A 196 15.09 -1.22 -18.93
C SER A 196 14.74 -1.50 -20.40
N SER A 197 13.77 -2.39 -20.65
CA SER A 197 13.28 -2.76 -21.99
C SER A 197 12.09 -1.93 -22.49
N LEU A 198 11.49 -1.09 -21.64
CA LEU A 198 10.32 -0.29 -22.03
C LEU A 198 10.74 0.98 -22.78
N SER A 199 9.99 1.32 -23.83
CA SER A 199 10.08 2.65 -24.44
C SER A 199 9.56 3.73 -23.48
N GLY A 200 9.86 5.01 -23.75
CA GLY A 200 9.43 6.11 -22.90
C GLY A 200 7.90 6.19 -22.70
N SER A 201 7.12 5.92 -23.75
CA SER A 201 5.65 5.91 -23.65
C SER A 201 5.15 4.74 -22.81
N GLU A 202 5.68 3.54 -23.04
CA GLU A 202 5.28 2.34 -22.29
C GLU A 202 5.67 2.43 -20.81
N LEU A 203 6.84 3.01 -20.52
CA LEU A 203 7.29 3.29 -19.16
C LEU A 203 6.34 4.27 -18.45
N ALA A 204 5.94 5.35 -19.12
CA ALA A 204 4.98 6.31 -18.55
C ALA A 204 3.63 5.66 -18.25
N THR A 205 3.12 4.81 -19.14
CA THR A 205 1.89 4.04 -18.90
C THR A 205 2.03 3.09 -17.72
N TRP A 206 3.15 2.36 -17.63
CA TRP A 206 3.44 1.49 -16.48
C TRP A 206 3.51 2.26 -15.16
N GLN A 207 4.22 3.39 -15.12
CA GLN A 207 4.33 4.25 -13.95
C GLN A 207 2.96 4.81 -13.51
N SER A 208 2.12 5.22 -14.47
CA SER A 208 0.75 5.65 -14.20
C SER A 208 -0.08 4.51 -13.57
N ASN A 209 0.02 3.30 -14.11
CA ASN A 209 -0.66 2.13 -13.54
C ASN A 209 -0.17 1.83 -12.11
N LEU A 210 1.13 1.85 -11.87
CA LEU A 210 1.72 1.63 -10.54
C LEU A 210 1.24 2.70 -9.54
N ALA A 211 1.16 3.96 -9.93
CA ALA A 211 0.65 5.03 -9.08
C ALA A 211 -0.82 4.80 -8.67
N ARG A 212 -1.66 4.31 -9.58
CA ARG A 212 -3.05 3.95 -9.26
C ARG A 212 -3.14 2.76 -8.30
N LEU A 213 -2.30 1.74 -8.49
CA LEU A 213 -2.20 0.60 -7.57
C LEU A 213 -1.81 1.08 -6.16
N VAL A 214 -0.78 1.92 -6.04
CA VAL A 214 -0.38 2.52 -4.76
C VAL A 214 -1.51 3.32 -4.13
N ALA A 215 -2.21 4.15 -4.92
CA ALA A 215 -3.36 4.90 -4.42
C ALA A 215 -4.49 3.99 -3.92
N HIS A 216 -4.77 2.88 -4.62
CA HIS A 216 -5.75 1.88 -4.22
C HIS A 216 -5.36 1.20 -2.89
N GLU A 217 -4.12 0.74 -2.75
CA GLU A 217 -3.65 0.12 -1.50
C GLU A 217 -3.62 1.11 -0.32
N ASN A 218 -3.36 2.39 -0.59
CA ASN A 218 -3.41 3.44 0.42
C ASN A 218 -4.85 3.70 0.90
N GLN A 219 -5.86 3.51 0.04
CA GLN A 219 -7.27 3.58 0.45
C GLN A 219 -7.61 2.45 1.42
N HIS A 220 -7.18 1.21 1.16
CA HIS A 220 -7.35 0.10 2.10
C HIS A 220 -6.68 0.38 3.44
N THR A 221 -5.44 0.86 3.41
CA THR A 221 -4.72 1.28 4.64
C THR A 221 -5.52 2.32 5.42
N GLY A 222 -6.07 3.34 4.74
CA GLY A 222 -6.91 4.36 5.37
C GLY A 222 -8.19 3.80 6.00
N LEU A 223 -8.84 2.84 5.33
CA LEU A 223 -10.04 2.17 5.85
C LEU A 223 -9.72 1.33 7.10
N ASP A 224 -8.63 0.58 7.08
CA ASP A 224 -8.19 -0.24 8.22
C ASP A 224 -7.88 0.65 9.44
N VAL A 225 -7.15 1.76 9.22
CA VAL A 225 -6.86 2.77 10.26
C VAL A 225 -8.14 3.39 10.80
N ALA A 226 -9.08 3.77 9.92
CA ALA A 226 -10.34 4.35 10.36
C ALA A 226 -11.19 3.36 11.17
N ALA A 227 -11.19 2.07 10.79
CA ALA A 227 -11.89 1.03 11.52
C ALA A 227 -11.27 0.78 12.91
N ALA A 228 -9.95 0.67 13.00
CA ALA A 228 -9.24 0.46 14.27
C ALA A 228 -9.46 1.60 15.28
N ASN A 229 -9.60 2.84 14.80
CA ASN A 229 -9.84 4.01 15.64
C ASN A 229 -11.30 4.17 16.11
N ARG A 230 -12.24 3.36 15.62
CA ARG A 230 -13.66 3.39 16.04
C ARG A 230 -13.98 2.41 17.18
N LEU A 231 -13.05 1.52 17.51
CA LEU A 231 -13.16 0.50 18.55
C LEU A 231 -12.69 1.03 19.91
#